data_AF-A0A7Y4RA18-F1
#
_entry.id   AF-A0A7Y4RA18-F1
#
_cell.length_a   1.000
_cell.length_b   1.000
_cell.length_c   1.000
_cell.angle_alpha   90.00
_cell.angle_beta   90.00
_cell.angle_gamma   90.00
#
_symmetry.space_group_name_H-M   'P 1'
#
loop_
_entity.id
_entity.type
_entity.pdbx_description
1 polymer ?
#
loop_
_entity_poly.entity_id
_entity_poly.type
_entity_poly.pdbx_seq_one_letter_code
_entity_poly.pdbx_strand_id
1 'polypeptide(L)'
;MLRYVAMTTMLVGLVGMPARAEFQGGGGDRPFHPGMLAQRCIFHIRQVTERTSREMHMRTNHAVRAIHMLLEAGNTEEAEAAATRGREALNRIANRGTTVIGHSSEHCIMVLTEREAPQEIIDGVNMAADHSTGLIAERLAAGLARIDEALGGGE
;
A
#
# COMPACT_ATOMS: atom_id res chain seq x y z
N MET A 1 46.74 18.65 -9.60
CA MET A 1 47.03 20.07 -9.35
C MET A 1 46.50 20.88 -10.52
N LEU A 2 45.44 21.66 -10.34
CA LEU A 2 45.25 22.93 -11.05
C LEU A 2 44.30 23.78 -10.21
N ARG A 3 44.85 24.86 -9.64
CA ARG A 3 44.12 25.91 -8.92
C ARG A 3 43.55 26.87 -9.97
N TYR A 4 42.28 27.25 -9.83
CA TYR A 4 41.84 28.59 -10.22
C TYR A 4 40.83 29.09 -9.19
N VAL A 5 41.24 30.17 -8.52
CA VAL A 5 40.48 31.00 -7.59
C VAL A 5 40.12 32.27 -8.35
N ALA A 6 38.84 32.62 -8.37
CA ALA A 6 38.25 33.95 -8.56
C ALA A 6 36.73 33.71 -8.68
N MET A 7 35.81 34.50 -8.15
CA MET A 7 35.88 35.86 -7.65
C MET A 7 34.66 36.10 -6.76
N THR A 8 34.91 36.84 -5.70
CA THR A 8 34.00 37.44 -4.73
C THR A 8 32.88 38.28 -5.37
N THR A 9 31.66 38.17 -4.85
CA THR A 9 30.72 39.30 -4.85
C THR A 9 29.93 39.28 -3.55
N MET A 10 30.48 39.93 -2.52
CA MET A 10 29.72 40.48 -1.42
C MET A 10 29.36 41.91 -1.81
N LEU A 11 28.08 42.27 -1.75
CA LEU A 11 27.70 43.65 -1.47
C LEU A 11 26.50 43.64 -0.53
N VAL A 12 26.75 44.30 0.60
CA VAL A 12 25.98 44.39 1.82
C VAL A 12 25.04 45.59 1.72
N GLY A 13 23.80 45.41 2.20
CA GLY A 13 23.18 46.37 3.13
C GLY A 13 22.12 47.31 2.59
N LEU A 14 20.89 47.16 3.11
CA LEU A 14 20.15 48.23 3.80
C LEU A 14 19.03 47.57 4.65
N VAL A 15 19.26 47.34 5.94
CA VAL A 15 18.83 48.16 7.10
C VAL A 15 17.30 48.18 7.30
N GLY A 16 16.87 47.50 8.36
CA GLY A 16 15.53 47.52 8.92
C GLY A 16 15.42 46.56 10.12
N MET A 17 15.96 46.96 11.28
CA MET A 17 15.81 46.32 12.60
C MET A 17 14.32 46.25 13.05
N PRO A 18 13.96 45.72 14.25
CA PRO A 18 14.44 44.55 14.99
C PRO A 18 13.26 43.62 15.37
N ALA A 19 13.45 42.31 15.44
CA ALA A 19 12.50 41.43 16.12
C ALA A 19 13.26 40.43 16.97
N ARG A 20 13.62 40.90 18.16
CA ARG A 20 13.89 40.05 19.31
C ARG A 20 12.57 39.35 19.66
N ALA A 21 12.31 38.22 19.01
CA ALA A 21 11.30 37.24 19.44
C ALA A 21 12.04 36.02 19.98
N GLU A 22 12.24 36.04 21.29
CA GLU A 22 11.94 34.90 22.17
C GLU A 22 12.22 33.51 21.59
N PHE A 23 13.50 33.13 21.51
CA PHE A 23 13.88 31.72 21.63
C PHE A 23 13.81 31.34 23.11
N GLN A 24 12.59 31.28 23.66
CA GLN A 24 12.34 30.71 24.98
C GLN A 24 10.87 30.31 25.12
N GLY A 25 10.64 28.98 25.19
CA GLY A 25 9.39 28.39 25.66
C GLY A 25 8.48 27.85 24.56
N GLY A 26 8.13 26.57 24.65
CA GLY A 26 6.98 26.00 23.96
C GLY A 26 7.28 24.68 23.27
N GLY A 27 6.86 23.58 23.88
CA GLY A 27 6.59 22.34 23.13
C GLY A 27 5.46 22.60 22.14
N GLY A 28 5.79 23.24 21.02
CA GLY A 28 4.82 23.72 20.05
C GLY A 28 4.16 22.57 19.32
N ASP A 29 2.86 22.41 19.56
CA ASP A 29 1.95 21.67 18.70
C ASP A 29 2.18 22.07 17.25
N ARG A 30 2.72 21.14 16.45
CA ARG A 30 2.76 21.35 15.01
C ARG A 30 1.30 21.40 14.53
N PRO A 31 0.95 22.36 13.66
CA PRO A 31 -0.43 22.46 13.16
C PRO A 31 -0.84 21.15 12.49
N PHE A 32 -2.02 20.67 12.85
CA PHE A 32 -2.62 19.50 12.22
C PHE A 32 -3.01 19.82 10.78
N HIS A 33 -2.55 19.00 9.84
CA HIS A 33 -2.89 19.11 8.42
C HIS A 33 -3.64 17.85 7.99
N PRO A 34 -4.99 17.85 8.03
CA PRO A 34 -5.80 16.67 7.72
C PRO A 34 -5.50 16.08 6.34
N GLY A 35 -5.27 16.94 5.35
CA GLY A 35 -4.90 16.50 3.99
C GLY A 35 -3.58 15.73 3.94
N MET A 36 -2.58 16.11 4.74
CA MET A 36 -1.30 15.39 4.80
C MET A 36 -1.46 14.01 5.46
N LEU A 37 -2.28 13.91 6.51
CA LEU A 37 -2.60 12.64 7.14
C LEU A 37 -3.32 11.70 6.17
N ALA A 38 -4.37 12.20 5.50
CA ALA A 38 -5.13 11.45 4.52
C ALA A 38 -4.25 10.98 3.35
N GLN A 39 -3.41 11.86 2.79
CA GLN A 39 -2.47 11.49 1.72
C GLN A 39 -1.52 10.37 2.15
N ARG A 40 -0.97 10.43 3.37
CA ARG A 40 -0.09 9.39 3.91
C ARG A 40 -0.84 8.06 4.10
N CYS A 41 -2.07 8.10 4.60
CA CYS A 41 -2.91 6.92 4.73
C CYS A 41 -3.22 6.29 3.37
N ILE A 42 -3.70 7.08 2.40
CA ILE A 42 -4.00 6.63 1.03
C ILE A 42 -2.75 6.03 0.37
N PHE A 43 -1.59 6.66 0.54
CA PHE A 43 -0.33 6.13 0.03
C PHE A 43 0.00 4.77 0.66
N HIS A 44 -0.15 4.63 1.98
CA HIS A 44 0.07 3.35 2.65
C HIS A 44 -0.90 2.26 2.16
N ILE A 45 -2.19 2.56 2.04
CA ILE A 45 -3.22 1.64 1.50
C ILE A 45 -2.81 1.15 0.10
N ARG A 46 -2.35 2.04 -0.77
CA ARG A 46 -1.85 1.67 -2.11
C ARG A 46 -0.64 0.76 -2.04
N GLN A 47 0.34 1.05 -1.18
CA GLN A 47 1.50 0.18 -1.01
C GLN A 47 1.12 -1.23 -0.52
N VAL A 48 0.18 -1.33 0.42
CA VAL A 48 -0.35 -2.62 0.90
C VAL A 48 -1.04 -3.37 -0.24
N THR A 49 -1.84 -2.67 -1.04
CA THR A 49 -2.55 -3.23 -2.21
C THR A 49 -1.58 -3.79 -3.24
N GLU A 50 -0.55 -3.01 -3.62
CA GLU A 50 0.47 -3.43 -4.57
C GLU A 50 1.25 -4.64 -4.08
N ARG A 51 1.69 -4.62 -2.81
CA ARG A 51 2.42 -5.72 -2.20
C ARG A 51 1.59 -7.00 -2.19
N THR A 52 0.34 -6.91 -1.74
CA THR A 52 -0.62 -8.02 -1.71
C THR A 52 -0.82 -8.59 -3.12
N SER A 53 -1.02 -7.72 -4.11
CA SER A 53 -1.23 -8.12 -5.51
C SER A 53 -0.01 -8.82 -6.12
N ARG A 54 1.20 -8.33 -5.83
CA ARG A 54 2.46 -8.96 -6.28
C ARG A 54 2.63 -10.34 -5.63
N GLU A 55 2.36 -10.44 -4.34
CA GLU A 55 2.48 -11.71 -3.60
C GLU A 55 1.50 -12.76 -4.13
N MET A 56 0.23 -12.38 -4.37
CA MET A 56 -0.75 -13.25 -4.99
C MET A 56 -0.33 -13.68 -6.38
N HIS A 57 0.18 -12.76 -7.21
CA HIS A 57 0.66 -13.09 -8.54
C HIS A 57 1.78 -14.15 -8.51
N MET A 58 2.78 -13.96 -7.65
CA MET A 58 3.86 -14.93 -7.48
C MET A 58 3.32 -16.27 -6.98
N ARG A 59 2.39 -16.26 -6.03
CA ARG A 59 1.84 -17.48 -5.45
C ARG A 59 0.97 -18.25 -6.44
N THR A 60 0.13 -17.58 -7.21
CA THR A 60 -0.64 -18.18 -8.31
C THR A 60 0.31 -18.82 -9.33
N ASN A 61 1.33 -18.10 -9.79
CA ASN A 61 2.26 -18.63 -10.79
C ASN A 61 3.03 -19.85 -10.27
N HIS A 62 3.37 -19.88 -8.99
CA HIS A 62 4.02 -21.03 -8.37
C HIS A 62 3.06 -22.22 -8.28
N ALA A 63 1.81 -22.00 -7.85
CA ALA A 63 0.81 -23.06 -7.74
C ALA A 63 0.50 -23.68 -9.11
N VAL A 64 0.24 -22.86 -10.13
CA VAL A 64 -0.02 -23.30 -11.50
C VAL A 64 1.12 -24.15 -12.06
N ARG A 65 2.38 -23.71 -11.89
CA ARG A 65 3.54 -24.51 -12.34
C ARG A 65 3.62 -25.85 -11.62
N ALA A 66 3.40 -25.88 -10.31
CA ALA A 66 3.41 -27.12 -9.54
C ALA A 66 2.32 -28.09 -10.01
N ILE A 67 1.12 -27.58 -10.27
CA ILE A 67 -0.01 -28.37 -10.80
C ILE A 67 0.36 -28.99 -12.14
N HIS A 68 0.85 -28.19 -13.10
CA HIS A 68 1.22 -28.71 -14.43
C HIS A 68 2.30 -29.80 -14.34
N MET A 69 3.36 -29.60 -13.55
CA MET A 69 4.42 -30.61 -13.38
C MET A 69 3.88 -31.93 -12.80
N LEU A 70 2.93 -31.86 -11.87
CA LEU A 70 2.33 -33.04 -11.26
C LEU A 70 1.41 -33.77 -12.26
N LEU A 71 0.63 -33.02 -13.06
CA LEU A 71 -0.21 -33.59 -14.11
C LEU A 71 0.62 -34.25 -15.22
N GLU A 72 1.71 -33.62 -15.66
CA GLU A 72 2.65 -34.20 -16.63
C GLU A 72 3.29 -35.50 -16.13
N ALA A 73 3.48 -35.63 -14.81
CA ALA A 73 3.96 -36.86 -14.17
C ALA A 73 2.87 -37.91 -13.92
N GLY A 74 1.59 -37.61 -14.20
CA GLY A 74 0.45 -38.49 -13.93
C GLY A 74 -0.02 -38.51 -12.47
N ASN A 75 0.46 -37.58 -11.63
CA ASN A 75 0.13 -37.50 -10.21
C ASN A 75 -1.08 -36.60 -9.94
N THR A 76 -2.28 -37.01 -10.38
CA THR A 76 -3.50 -36.19 -10.30
C THR A 76 -3.89 -35.82 -8.86
N GLU A 77 -3.84 -36.76 -7.92
CA GLU A 77 -4.19 -36.50 -6.51
C GLU A 77 -3.27 -35.44 -5.87
N GLU A 78 -1.97 -35.49 -6.17
CA GLU A 78 -1.01 -34.51 -5.69
C GLU A 78 -1.24 -33.13 -6.33
N ALA A 79 -1.66 -33.10 -7.60
CA ALA A 79 -2.00 -31.87 -8.32
C ALA A 79 -3.22 -31.18 -7.69
N GLU A 80 -4.27 -31.93 -7.37
CA GLU A 80 -5.44 -31.42 -6.64
C GLU A 80 -5.07 -30.88 -5.25
N ALA A 81 -4.21 -31.61 -4.52
CA ALA A 81 -3.71 -31.16 -3.24
C ALA A 81 -2.86 -29.87 -3.38
N ALA A 82 -2.07 -29.73 -4.44
CA ALA A 82 -1.32 -28.51 -4.74
C ALA A 82 -2.24 -27.32 -5.04
N ALA A 83 -3.32 -27.54 -5.80
CA ALA A 83 -4.33 -26.54 -6.07
C ALA A 83 -5.01 -26.06 -4.79
N THR A 84 -5.47 -26.98 -3.93
CA THR A 84 -6.09 -26.65 -2.63
C THR A 84 -5.16 -25.78 -1.78
N ARG A 85 -3.89 -26.18 -1.62
CA ARG A 85 -2.88 -25.37 -0.90
C ARG A 85 -2.66 -24.00 -1.55
N GLY A 86 -2.74 -23.92 -2.88
CA GLY A 86 -2.67 -22.68 -3.65
C GLY A 86 -3.84 -21.74 -3.32
N ARG A 87 -5.08 -22.23 -3.40
CA ARG A 87 -6.30 -21.47 -3.11
C ARG A 87 -6.30 -20.95 -1.67
N GLU A 88 -5.96 -21.80 -0.70
CA GLU A 88 -5.86 -21.38 0.70
C GLU A 88 -4.80 -20.30 0.91
N ALA A 89 -3.63 -20.44 0.26
CA ALA A 89 -2.58 -19.44 0.35
C ALA A 89 -3.04 -18.09 -0.21
N LEU A 90 -3.73 -18.08 -1.34
CA LEU A 90 -4.29 -16.85 -1.91
C LEU A 90 -5.31 -16.20 -0.98
N ASN A 91 -6.23 -16.98 -0.41
CA ASN A 91 -7.20 -16.46 0.58
C ASN A 91 -6.50 -15.85 1.80
N ARG A 92 -5.47 -16.50 2.34
CA ARG A 92 -4.69 -15.94 3.46
C ARG A 92 -4.00 -14.63 3.10
N ILE A 93 -3.43 -14.53 1.89
CA ILE A 93 -2.78 -13.30 1.42
C ILE A 93 -3.81 -12.16 1.25
N ALA A 94 -4.95 -12.45 0.61
CA ALA A 94 -6.02 -11.48 0.41
C ALA A 94 -6.61 -11.00 1.74
N ASN A 95 -6.89 -11.91 2.67
CA ASN A 95 -7.39 -11.57 4.01
C ASN A 95 -6.39 -10.70 4.77
N ARG A 96 -5.10 -11.05 4.76
CA ARG A 96 -4.08 -10.22 5.40
C ARG A 96 -4.02 -8.81 4.78
N GLY A 97 -4.06 -8.70 3.45
CA GLY A 97 -4.04 -7.42 2.76
C GLY A 97 -5.25 -6.53 3.11
N THR A 98 -6.46 -7.12 3.06
CA THR A 98 -7.71 -6.42 3.38
C THR A 98 -7.80 -6.02 4.85
N THR A 99 -7.37 -6.87 5.80
CA THR A 99 -7.30 -6.52 7.23
C THR A 99 -6.36 -5.33 7.48
N VAL A 100 -5.18 -5.32 6.86
CA VAL A 100 -4.23 -4.19 7.03
C VAL A 100 -4.80 -2.89 6.46
N ILE A 101 -5.48 -2.95 5.31
CA ILE A 101 -6.17 -1.79 4.72
C ILE A 101 -7.26 -1.30 5.67
N GLY A 102 -8.14 -2.20 6.16
CA GLY A 102 -9.23 -1.86 7.08
C GLY A 102 -8.73 -1.17 8.34
N HIS A 103 -7.74 -1.75 9.03
CA HIS A 103 -7.16 -1.11 10.21
C HIS A 103 -6.51 0.26 9.90
N SER A 104 -5.86 0.38 8.74
CA SER A 104 -5.20 1.64 8.34
C SER A 104 -6.19 2.75 8.03
N SER A 105 -7.30 2.43 7.35
CA SER A 105 -8.36 3.38 7.03
C SER A 105 -9.16 3.74 8.28
N GLU A 106 -9.60 2.75 9.07
CA GLU A 106 -10.35 2.95 10.32
C GLU A 106 -9.59 3.88 11.27
N HIS A 107 -8.31 3.59 11.53
CA HIS A 107 -7.50 4.43 12.39
C HIS A 107 -7.33 5.84 11.83
N CYS A 108 -7.11 5.99 10.51
CA CYS A 108 -6.97 7.31 9.91
C CYS A 108 -8.29 8.12 9.99
N ILE A 109 -9.42 7.47 9.72
CA ILE A 109 -10.74 8.09 9.74
C ILE A 109 -11.11 8.52 11.15
N MET A 110 -10.82 7.68 12.15
CA MET A 110 -11.00 8.01 13.56
C MET A 110 -10.25 9.31 13.90
N VAL A 111 -8.96 9.39 13.57
CA VAL A 111 -8.16 10.60 13.85
C VAL A 111 -8.65 11.82 13.06
N LEU A 112 -9.05 11.65 11.79
CA LEU A 112 -9.61 12.74 10.99
C LEU A 112 -10.93 13.26 11.57
N THR A 113 -11.78 12.37 12.06
CA THR A 113 -13.08 12.69 12.67
C THR A 113 -12.89 13.40 14.01
N GLU A 114 -12.02 12.88 14.89
CA GLU A 114 -11.68 13.51 16.18
C GLU A 114 -11.10 14.92 16.04
N ARG A 115 -10.50 15.20 14.88
CA ARG A 115 -9.88 16.50 14.57
C ARG A 115 -10.76 17.37 13.68
N GLU A 116 -12.03 17.02 13.52
CA GLU A 116 -13.04 17.78 12.76
C GLU A 116 -12.58 18.10 11.32
N ALA A 117 -11.90 17.14 10.67
CA ALA A 117 -11.46 17.29 9.29
C ALA A 117 -12.68 17.43 8.34
N PRO A 118 -12.54 18.17 7.22
CA PRO A 118 -13.57 18.22 6.19
C PRO A 118 -14.02 16.82 5.75
N GLN A 119 -15.33 16.63 5.61
CA GLN A 119 -15.92 15.33 5.24
C GLN A 119 -15.35 14.76 3.93
N GLU A 120 -15.07 15.63 2.96
CA GLU A 120 -14.46 15.27 1.68
C GLU A 120 -13.10 14.54 1.83
N ILE A 121 -12.34 14.89 2.88
CA ILE A 121 -11.04 14.24 3.17
C ILE A 121 -11.27 12.85 3.76
N ILE A 122 -12.26 12.70 4.64
CA ILE A 122 -12.66 11.41 5.23
C ILE A 122 -13.17 10.48 4.13
N ASP A 123 -14.05 10.98 3.27
CA ASP A 123 -14.60 10.24 2.12
C ASP A 123 -13.48 9.80 1.16
N GLY A 124 -12.48 10.65 0.94
CA GLY A 124 -11.31 10.28 0.14
C GLY A 124 -10.52 9.09 0.69
N VAL A 125 -10.43 8.94 2.02
CA VAL A 125 -9.79 7.78 2.65
C VAL A 125 -10.67 6.53 2.53
N ASN A 126 -11.98 6.65 2.77
CA ASN A 126 -12.94 5.56 2.59
C ASN A 126 -12.93 5.03 1.16
N MET A 127 -13.06 5.91 0.17
CA MET A 127 -13.03 5.55 -1.25
C MET A 127 -11.72 4.85 -1.64
N ALA A 128 -10.59 5.28 -1.09
CA ALA A 128 -9.31 4.62 -1.34
C ALA A 128 -9.26 3.21 -0.74
N ALA A 129 -9.78 3.01 0.47
CA ALA A 129 -9.83 1.71 1.13
C ALA A 129 -10.76 0.74 0.37
N ASP A 130 -11.96 1.19 0.02
CA ASP A 130 -12.95 0.39 -0.74
C ASP A 130 -12.40 0.00 -2.11
N HIS A 131 -11.82 0.96 -2.83
CA HIS A 131 -11.20 0.67 -4.12
C HIS A 131 -10.08 -0.36 -4.01
N SER A 132 -9.19 -0.21 -3.02
CA SER A 132 -8.07 -1.11 -2.80
C SER A 132 -8.49 -2.52 -2.37
N THR A 133 -9.52 -2.64 -1.53
CA THR A 133 -10.08 -3.96 -1.15
C THR A 133 -10.75 -4.63 -2.35
N GLY A 134 -11.45 -3.87 -3.19
CA GLY A 134 -11.99 -4.33 -4.48
C GLY A 134 -10.90 -4.90 -5.40
N LEU A 135 -9.79 -4.19 -5.58
CA LEU A 135 -8.65 -4.67 -6.38
C LEU A 135 -8.06 -5.98 -5.84
N ILE A 136 -7.97 -6.14 -4.52
CA ILE A 136 -7.51 -7.41 -3.92
C ILE A 136 -8.49 -8.54 -4.21
N ALA A 137 -9.80 -8.27 -4.11
CA ALA A 137 -10.84 -9.26 -4.41
C ALA A 137 -10.80 -9.70 -5.89
N GLU A 138 -10.69 -8.76 -6.82
CA GLU A 138 -10.50 -9.05 -8.25
C GLU A 138 -9.25 -9.90 -8.49
N ARG A 139 -8.15 -9.55 -7.82
CA ARG A 139 -6.90 -10.30 -7.96
C ARG A 139 -7.00 -11.70 -7.39
N LEU A 140 -7.82 -11.90 -6.35
CA LEU A 140 -8.07 -13.19 -5.73
C LEU A 140 -8.87 -14.06 -6.69
N ALA A 141 -9.99 -13.53 -7.20
CA ALA A 141 -10.81 -14.22 -8.18
C ALA A 141 -9.99 -14.66 -9.41
N ALA A 142 -9.19 -13.76 -9.98
CA ALA A 142 -8.31 -14.08 -11.10
C ALA A 142 -7.25 -15.13 -10.75
N GLY A 143 -6.72 -15.09 -9.53
CA GLY A 143 -5.73 -16.06 -9.06
C GLY A 143 -6.32 -17.46 -8.85
N LEU A 144 -7.56 -17.54 -8.36
CA LEU A 144 -8.30 -18.79 -8.17
C LEU A 144 -8.69 -19.39 -9.52
N ALA A 145 -9.26 -18.59 -10.43
CA ALA A 145 -9.62 -19.05 -11.78
C ALA A 145 -8.42 -19.69 -12.51
N ARG A 146 -7.24 -19.06 -12.42
CA ARG A 146 -6.01 -19.63 -13.01
C ARG A 146 -5.56 -20.95 -12.38
N ILE A 147 -5.85 -21.16 -11.10
CA ILE A 147 -5.57 -22.45 -10.44
C ILE A 147 -6.57 -23.51 -10.93
N ASP A 148 -7.83 -23.14 -11.11
CA ASP A 148 -8.89 -24.03 -11.60
C ASP A 148 -8.65 -24.43 -13.07
N GLU A 149 -8.28 -23.47 -13.92
CA GLU A 149 -7.85 -23.70 -15.31
C GLU A 149 -6.65 -24.67 -15.37
N ALA A 150 -5.68 -24.54 -14.47
CA ALA A 150 -4.49 -25.40 -14.43
C ALA A 150 -4.82 -26.86 -14.08
N LEU A 151 -5.94 -27.12 -13.39
CA LEU A 151 -6.42 -28.48 -13.12
C LEU A 151 -7.21 -29.08 -14.29
N GLY A 152 -7.43 -28.34 -15.37
CA GLY A 152 -8.28 -28.75 -16.48
C GLY A 152 -9.76 -28.39 -16.30
N GLY A 153 -10.10 -27.52 -15.34
CA GLY A 153 -11.47 -27.06 -15.06
C GLY A 153 -12.01 -26.00 -16.03
N GLY A 154 -11.59 -26.03 -17.29
CA GLY A 154 -12.10 -25.14 -18.35
C GLY A 154 -12.83 -25.94 -19.42
N GLU A 155 -14.05 -26.38 -19.10
CA GLU A 155 -15.04 -26.84 -20.09
C GLU A 155 -15.92 -25.69 -20.55
#